data_AF-A0A7U9KUE2-F1
#
_entry.id   AF-A0A7U9KUE2-F1
#
_cell.length_a   1.000
_cell.length_b   1.000
_cell.length_c   1.000
_cell.angle_alpha   90.00
_cell.angle_beta   90.00
_cell.angle_gamma   90.00
#
_symmetry.space_group_name_H-M   'P 1'
#
loop_
_entity.id
_entity.type
_entity.pdbx_description
1 polymer ?
#
loop_
_entity_poly.entity_id
_entity_poly.type
_entity_poly.pdbx_seq_one_letter_code
_entity_poly.pdbx_strand_id
1 'polypeptide(L)'
;MSAAEGTRSLPHRRPWTRHLTRPDKKTIAAAVLLLLSLAGLAAVFRLVSLSMSDIAVYRAEGEAAATGGDLYGFTVTEWNLPATYPPFAALLFIPTTWLPIGALKVASVLVNVALVPVLLHLSYKAAYTPGTGGSAGASRLRRARTLPVVLAATAVAIWLEPFFQTLVFGQINIALTCLVLWDLARPDGARLKGFAVGVATGVKLTPAVFAVYLLITGRVRAACTALAGFVCSVLLGVLVLPDASVEFWTQRMFETGRVGKAWIVDNQSLQGLLARCLHTEEPGLLWAGAALLTGMAGLLVARRVYVRRGLDSWGVLCTAVTALLVSPISWSHHWVWCVPLLVTLGAHVRGVRWRRALLVAVAVLFTARTMWILPHQGDLDLHLTWWQQPLAAPYPLLGLAMLAAVAWWSRRAPAAPLATLARRPFPLPRSARPSRELSTRVPER
;
A
#
# COMPACT_ATOMS: atom_id res chain seq x y z
N MET A 1 26.05 -40.60 43.09
CA MET A 1 26.59 -39.80 41.92
C MET A 1 25.80 -40.13 40.65
N SER A 2 24.47 -39.75 40.70
CA SER A 2 23.34 -39.97 39.76
C SER A 2 23.21 -38.77 38.83
N ALA A 3 23.73 -38.85 37.58
CA ALA A 3 23.73 -38.09 36.31
C ALA A 3 22.40 -38.29 35.57
N ALA A 4 21.47 -37.38 35.76
CA ALA A 4 20.45 -36.63 35.00
C ALA A 4 21.08 -35.79 33.88
N GLU A 5 20.95 -36.18 32.59
CA GLU A 5 21.08 -35.13 31.55
C GLU A 5 20.11 -35.42 30.41
N GLY A 6 18.94 -34.70 30.41
CA GLY A 6 18.27 -33.48 29.87
C GLY A 6 18.19 -33.51 28.34
N THR A 7 17.20 -34.15 27.76
CA THR A 7 16.37 -33.97 26.55
C THR A 7 16.06 -32.48 26.34
N ARG A 8 16.90 -31.69 25.66
CA ARG A 8 16.77 -30.41 24.94
C ARG A 8 15.50 -30.38 24.08
N SER A 9 14.34 -30.12 24.71
CA SER A 9 13.04 -29.63 24.22
C SER A 9 13.20 -28.31 23.45
N LEU A 10 13.23 -28.26 22.11
CA LEU A 10 12.84 -27.32 21.05
C LEU A 10 11.87 -26.25 21.56
N PRO A 11 12.19 -24.92 21.66
CA PRO A 11 11.25 -23.90 22.17
C PRO A 11 9.99 -23.81 21.30
N HIS A 12 8.92 -24.47 21.68
CA HIS A 12 7.45 -24.32 21.65
C HIS A 12 7.02 -22.91 21.24
N ARG A 13 6.91 -22.51 19.96
CA ARG A 13 5.89 -21.69 19.25
C ARG A 13 4.77 -21.27 20.18
N ARG A 14 5.04 -20.29 21.01
CA ARG A 14 3.97 -19.75 21.91
C ARG A 14 2.82 -19.18 21.08
N PRO A 15 1.65 -19.84 20.94
CA PRO A 15 0.44 -19.49 20.17
C PRO A 15 -0.34 -18.34 20.82
N TRP A 16 -0.35 -16.99 20.30
CA TRP A 16 -1.34 -15.88 20.31
C TRP A 16 -2.46 -16.15 21.32
N THR A 17 -2.63 -17.32 21.87
CA THR A 17 -3.87 -17.63 22.59
C THR A 17 -3.67 -17.41 24.10
N ARG A 18 -2.41 -17.15 24.69
CA ARG A 18 -2.23 -16.90 26.12
C ARG A 18 -2.34 -15.41 26.44
N HIS A 19 -2.29 -14.47 25.43
CA HIS A 19 -2.44 -13.02 25.70
C HIS A 19 -3.93 -12.65 25.83
N LEU A 20 -4.82 -13.56 25.62
CA LEU A 20 -6.26 -13.19 25.73
C LEU A 20 -6.82 -13.64 27.06
N THR A 21 -5.95 -14.35 27.88
CA THR A 21 -6.57 -14.89 29.11
C THR A 21 -6.02 -14.14 30.34
N ARG A 22 -4.84 -13.13 30.12
CA ARG A 22 -4.37 -12.14 31.10
C ARG A 22 -3.50 -11.09 30.40
N PRO A 23 -4.23 -10.17 29.75
CA PRO A 23 -3.46 -9.21 28.94
C PRO A 23 -2.51 -8.38 29.81
N ASP A 24 -1.22 -8.31 29.43
CA ASP A 24 -0.28 -7.43 30.16
C ASP A 24 -0.69 -5.96 30.05
N LYS A 25 -0.24 -5.06 30.97
CA LYS A 25 -0.63 -3.63 31.09
C LYS A 25 -0.45 -2.90 29.76
N LYS A 26 0.54 -3.31 28.99
CA LYS A 26 0.75 -2.62 27.69
C LYS A 26 -0.37 -2.94 26.70
N THR A 27 -0.81 -4.16 26.70
CA THR A 27 -1.90 -4.54 25.78
C THR A 27 -3.19 -3.83 26.18
N ILE A 28 -3.41 -3.80 27.47
CA ILE A 28 -4.63 -3.12 27.91
C ILE A 28 -4.55 -1.64 27.53
N ALA A 29 -3.46 -0.98 27.81
CA ALA A 29 -3.31 0.44 27.44
C ALA A 29 -3.51 0.65 25.94
N ALA A 30 -2.87 -0.17 25.11
CA ALA A 30 -3.03 -0.04 23.65
C ALA A 30 -4.49 -0.29 23.23
N ALA A 31 -5.11 -1.24 23.84
CA ALA A 31 -6.52 -1.50 23.50
C ALA A 31 -7.39 -0.29 23.88
N VAL A 32 -7.12 0.20 25.07
CA VAL A 32 -7.88 1.40 25.48
C VAL A 32 -7.63 2.54 24.50
N LEU A 33 -6.40 2.72 24.12
CA LEU A 33 -6.10 3.75 23.13
C LEU A 33 -6.89 3.53 21.82
N LEU A 34 -6.88 2.33 21.33
CA LEU A 34 -7.63 2.09 20.07
C LEU A 34 -9.13 2.33 20.28
N LEU A 35 -9.62 1.93 21.48
CA LEU A 35 -11.05 2.16 21.72
C LEU A 35 -11.35 3.67 21.76
N LEU A 36 -10.51 4.41 22.41
CA LEU A 36 -10.71 5.86 22.43
C LEU A 36 -10.62 6.45 21.01
N SER A 37 -9.65 5.99 20.27
CA SER A 37 -9.54 6.45 18.88
C SER A 37 -10.80 6.15 18.07
N LEU A 38 -11.34 4.98 18.25
CA LEU A 38 -12.56 4.62 17.49
C LEU A 38 -13.75 5.42 17.99
N ALA A 39 -13.78 5.57 19.35
CA ALA A 39 -14.86 6.43 19.87
C ALA A 39 -14.75 7.86 19.29
N GLY A 40 -13.55 8.38 19.24
CA GLY A 40 -13.33 9.70 18.59
C GLY A 40 -13.82 9.72 17.13
N LEU A 41 -13.42 8.70 16.47
CA LEU A 41 -13.87 8.63 15.06
C LEU A 41 -15.40 8.60 14.97
N ALA A 42 -15.99 7.79 15.83
CA ALA A 42 -17.47 7.72 15.81
C ALA A 42 -18.07 9.09 16.14
N ALA A 43 -17.51 9.76 17.13
CA ALA A 43 -17.99 11.10 17.48
C ALA A 43 -17.89 12.07 16.28
N VAL A 44 -16.77 11.99 15.54
CA VAL A 44 -16.62 12.87 14.36
C VAL A 44 -17.71 12.55 13.32
N PHE A 45 -17.95 11.32 13.08
CA PHE A 45 -18.94 10.96 12.04
C PHE A 45 -20.35 11.37 12.47
N ARG A 46 -20.50 11.42 13.77
CA ARG A 46 -21.85 11.80 14.23
C ARG A 46 -22.01 13.32 14.23
N LEU A 47 -20.90 14.02 14.44
CA LEU A 47 -21.04 15.48 14.62
C LEU A 47 -20.88 16.18 13.28
N VAL A 48 -20.22 15.52 12.27
CA VAL A 48 -19.85 16.24 11.02
C VAL A 48 -20.48 15.49 9.85
N SER A 49 -21.79 15.22 9.85
CA SER A 49 -22.50 14.47 8.79
C SER A 49 -21.61 14.27 7.55
N LEU A 50 -20.79 13.25 7.61
CA LEU A 50 -19.90 12.97 6.45
C LEU A 50 -20.62 12.05 5.47
N SER A 51 -20.80 12.41 4.20
CA SER A 51 -21.65 11.88 3.12
C SER A 51 -21.07 10.58 2.54
N MET A 52 -19.77 10.16 2.95
CA MET A 52 -19.10 8.97 2.36
C MET A 52 -19.51 8.77 0.91
N SER A 53 -19.12 9.74 0.12
CA SER A 53 -19.59 9.87 -1.27
C SER A 53 -19.09 8.72 -2.15
N ASP A 54 -17.96 8.13 -1.83
CA ASP A 54 -17.44 7.05 -2.71
C ASP A 54 -18.23 5.75 -2.52
N ILE A 55 -18.71 5.57 -1.32
CA ILE A 55 -19.53 4.34 -1.10
C ILE A 55 -20.80 4.42 -1.95
N ALA A 56 -21.35 5.61 -2.01
CA ALA A 56 -22.55 5.76 -2.87
C ALA A 56 -22.22 5.48 -4.35
N VAL A 57 -21.05 5.95 -4.75
CA VAL A 57 -20.67 5.71 -6.16
C VAL A 57 -20.45 4.21 -6.38
N TYR A 58 -19.77 3.48 -5.36
CA TYR A 58 -19.56 2.03 -5.53
C TYR A 58 -20.90 1.29 -5.62
N ARG A 59 -21.80 1.68 -4.80
CA ARG A 59 -23.10 0.99 -4.79
C ARG A 59 -23.85 1.25 -6.11
N ALA A 60 -23.86 2.52 -6.56
CA ALA A 60 -24.51 2.82 -7.84
C ALA A 60 -23.89 2.05 -9.01
N GLU A 61 -22.55 1.94 -8.97
CA GLU A 61 -21.91 1.14 -10.05
C GLU A 61 -22.31 -0.33 -9.94
N GLY A 62 -22.32 -0.78 -8.72
CA GLY A 62 -22.74 -2.18 -8.54
C GLY A 62 -24.17 -2.41 -9.03
N GLU A 63 -24.99 -1.42 -8.73
CA GLU A 63 -26.40 -1.58 -9.16
C GLU A 63 -26.51 -1.56 -10.68
N ALA A 64 -25.81 -0.64 -11.27
CA ALA A 64 -25.81 -0.62 -12.75
C ALA A 64 -25.30 -1.93 -13.33
N ALA A 65 -24.28 -2.49 -12.69
CA ALA A 65 -23.74 -3.76 -13.21
C ALA A 65 -24.73 -4.90 -12.98
N ALA A 66 -25.49 -4.87 -11.87
CA ALA A 66 -26.38 -6.00 -11.53
C ALA A 66 -27.64 -5.95 -12.38
N THR A 67 -28.02 -4.77 -12.83
CA THR A 67 -29.34 -4.69 -13.48
C THR A 67 -29.15 -4.46 -14.98
N GLY A 68 -27.86 -4.51 -15.43
CA GLY A 68 -27.60 -4.28 -16.87
C GLY A 68 -27.78 -2.81 -17.27
N GLY A 69 -27.76 -1.84 -16.29
CA GLY A 69 -27.92 -0.40 -16.56
C GLY A 69 -26.65 0.22 -17.17
N ASP A 70 -26.81 1.51 -17.68
CA ASP A 70 -25.66 2.22 -18.27
C ASP A 70 -24.66 2.61 -17.16
N LEU A 71 -23.41 1.93 -17.17
CA LEU A 71 -22.44 2.10 -16.07
C LEU A 71 -21.85 3.52 -16.07
N TYR A 72 -21.82 4.20 -17.25
CA TYR A 72 -21.11 5.50 -17.25
C TYR A 72 -22.06 6.62 -17.66
N GLY A 73 -23.40 6.37 -17.50
CA GLY A 73 -24.39 7.38 -17.96
C GLY A 73 -25.05 8.07 -16.76
N PHE A 74 -24.41 7.94 -15.54
CA PHE A 74 -25.11 8.58 -14.40
C PHE A 74 -24.08 9.27 -13.51
N THR A 75 -24.60 10.14 -12.71
CA THR A 75 -23.80 10.71 -11.62
C THR A 75 -24.58 10.60 -10.31
N VAL A 76 -23.75 10.51 -9.20
CA VAL A 76 -24.45 10.31 -7.91
C VAL A 76 -23.97 11.41 -6.93
N THR A 77 -24.80 11.63 -5.85
CA THR A 77 -24.52 12.54 -4.73
C THR A 77 -24.75 13.99 -5.16
N GLU A 78 -24.69 14.95 -4.22
CA GLU A 78 -24.90 16.39 -4.48
C GLU A 78 -23.75 16.99 -5.30
N TRP A 79 -22.69 16.18 -5.49
CA TRP A 79 -21.51 16.72 -6.19
C TRP A 79 -21.44 16.11 -7.59
N ASN A 80 -22.45 15.37 -8.03
CA ASN A 80 -22.57 14.79 -9.38
C ASN A 80 -21.30 14.01 -9.77
N LEU A 81 -20.97 13.08 -8.84
CA LEU A 81 -19.76 12.25 -9.11
C LEU A 81 -20.10 11.11 -10.09
N PRO A 82 -19.19 10.99 -11.10
CA PRO A 82 -19.41 9.93 -12.09
C PRO A 82 -18.79 8.60 -11.67
N ALA A 83 -19.19 7.56 -12.36
CA ALA A 83 -18.45 6.29 -12.22
C ALA A 83 -17.05 6.39 -12.86
N THR A 84 -16.03 5.89 -12.02
CA THR A 84 -14.64 6.13 -12.52
C THR A 84 -13.88 4.81 -12.56
N TYR A 85 -14.56 3.68 -12.18
CA TYR A 85 -13.78 2.43 -12.07
C TYR A 85 -14.03 1.57 -13.32
N PRO A 86 -12.99 0.72 -13.63
CA PRO A 86 -13.18 -0.23 -14.74
C PRO A 86 -14.37 -1.16 -14.50
N PRO A 87 -14.87 -1.74 -15.57
CA PRO A 87 -16.05 -2.62 -15.45
C PRO A 87 -15.81 -3.79 -14.50
N PHE A 88 -14.63 -4.36 -14.51
CA PHE A 88 -14.36 -5.46 -13.54
C PHE A 88 -14.63 -5.00 -12.11
N ALA A 89 -14.23 -3.78 -11.76
CA ALA A 89 -14.50 -3.28 -10.38
C ALA A 89 -16.00 -3.21 -10.11
N ALA A 90 -16.77 -2.75 -11.06
CA ALA A 90 -18.24 -2.66 -10.86
C ALA A 90 -18.83 -4.02 -10.50
N LEU A 91 -18.22 -5.06 -11.08
CA LEU A 91 -18.73 -6.40 -10.70
C LEU A 91 -18.45 -6.71 -9.23
N LEU A 92 -17.31 -6.21 -8.79
CA LEU A 92 -16.97 -6.46 -7.36
C LEU A 92 -17.84 -5.62 -6.43
N PHE A 93 -18.47 -4.57 -7.06
CA PHE A 93 -19.27 -3.69 -6.20
C PHE A 93 -20.73 -4.16 -6.16
N ILE A 94 -21.08 -5.23 -6.81
CA ILE A 94 -22.49 -5.72 -6.87
C ILE A 94 -22.97 -6.08 -5.46
N PRO A 95 -22.13 -6.70 -4.65
CA PRO A 95 -22.64 -7.07 -3.32
C PRO A 95 -23.01 -5.84 -2.48
N THR A 96 -22.46 -4.71 -2.85
CA THR A 96 -22.82 -3.50 -2.07
C THR A 96 -24.32 -3.17 -2.23
N THR A 97 -24.98 -3.74 -3.24
CA THR A 97 -26.41 -3.42 -3.49
C THR A 97 -27.29 -4.25 -2.56
N TRP A 98 -26.69 -5.16 -1.82
CA TRP A 98 -27.51 -6.07 -0.99
C TRP A 98 -27.75 -5.44 0.37
N LEU A 99 -27.00 -4.41 0.66
CA LEU A 99 -27.15 -3.80 2.00
C LEU A 99 -27.71 -2.39 1.85
N PRO A 100 -28.47 -2.04 2.86
CA PRO A 100 -28.84 -0.61 2.88
C PRO A 100 -27.61 0.30 3.06
N ILE A 101 -27.71 1.57 2.61
CA ILE A 101 -26.53 2.45 2.50
C ILE A 101 -25.94 2.71 3.90
N GLY A 102 -26.81 2.78 4.93
CA GLY A 102 -26.27 2.99 6.29
C GLY A 102 -25.36 1.82 6.72
N ALA A 103 -25.89 0.61 6.47
CA ALA A 103 -25.08 -0.58 6.86
C ALA A 103 -23.78 -0.65 6.06
N LEU A 104 -23.85 -0.24 4.81
CA LEU A 104 -22.63 -0.27 3.97
C LEU A 104 -21.57 0.71 4.52
N LYS A 105 -22.03 1.85 4.97
CA LYS A 105 -21.07 2.83 5.52
C LYS A 105 -20.39 2.27 6.78
N VAL A 106 -21.20 1.63 7.62
CA VAL A 106 -20.60 1.06 8.84
C VAL A 106 -19.65 -0.08 8.47
N ALA A 107 -20.13 -0.92 7.55
CA ALA A 107 -19.25 -2.02 7.11
C ALA A 107 -17.93 -1.49 6.52
N SER A 108 -18.08 -0.44 5.75
CA SER A 108 -16.85 0.12 5.13
C SER A 108 -15.86 0.58 6.20
N VAL A 109 -16.33 1.20 7.21
CA VAL A 109 -15.41 1.68 8.27
C VAL A 109 -14.79 0.47 8.99
N LEU A 110 -15.62 -0.50 9.29
CA LEU A 110 -15.10 -1.67 10.02
C LEU A 110 -14.04 -2.42 9.21
N VAL A 111 -14.35 -2.56 7.92
CA VAL A 111 -13.39 -3.32 7.09
C VAL A 111 -12.09 -2.52 6.96
N ASN A 112 -12.19 -1.20 6.73
CA ASN A 112 -10.95 -0.42 6.55
C ASN A 112 -10.14 -0.38 7.86
N VAL A 113 -10.83 -0.30 8.99
CA VAL A 113 -10.08 -0.28 10.26
C VAL A 113 -9.43 -1.65 10.50
N ALA A 114 -10.14 -2.69 10.08
CA ALA A 114 -9.58 -4.04 10.25
C ALA A 114 -8.39 -4.28 9.31
N LEU A 115 -8.36 -3.59 8.19
CA LEU A 115 -7.27 -3.82 7.21
C LEU A 115 -6.00 -3.09 7.66
N VAL A 116 -6.09 -2.19 8.61
CA VAL A 116 -4.90 -1.42 9.02
C VAL A 116 -3.87 -2.35 9.68
N PRO A 117 -4.28 -3.17 10.60
CA PRO A 117 -3.27 -4.07 11.18
C PRO A 117 -2.66 -5.00 10.11
N VAL A 118 -3.47 -5.43 9.15
CA VAL A 118 -2.90 -6.25 8.05
C VAL A 118 -1.85 -5.45 7.28
N LEU A 119 -2.18 -4.25 7.01
CA LEU A 119 -1.22 -3.41 6.27
C LEU A 119 0.07 -3.22 7.09
N LEU A 120 -0.09 -3.02 8.36
CA LEU A 120 1.10 -2.85 9.21
C LEU A 120 1.95 -4.11 9.20
N HIS A 121 1.21 -5.17 9.32
CA HIS A 121 1.94 -6.45 9.28
C HIS A 121 2.70 -6.63 7.98
N LEU A 122 2.05 -6.40 6.86
CA LEU A 122 2.74 -6.58 5.56
C LEU A 122 3.87 -5.57 5.39
N SER A 123 3.66 -4.37 5.97
CA SER A 123 4.73 -3.35 5.86
C SER A 123 5.95 -3.76 6.69
N TYR A 124 5.71 -4.29 7.87
CA TYR A 124 6.84 -4.74 8.72
C TYR A 124 7.56 -5.93 8.09
N LYS A 125 6.68 -6.82 7.58
CA LYS A 125 7.29 -7.96 6.88
C LYS A 125 8.17 -7.52 5.72
N ALA A 126 7.69 -6.53 5.01
CA ALA A 126 8.47 -6.05 3.85
C ALA A 126 9.73 -5.31 4.31
N ALA A 127 9.63 -4.62 5.40
CA ALA A 127 10.76 -3.77 5.85
C ALA A 127 11.84 -4.63 6.52
N TYR A 128 11.46 -5.86 7.03
CA TYR A 128 12.43 -6.61 7.87
C TYR A 128 12.72 -7.96 7.22
N THR A 129 12.52 -8.17 5.81
CA THR A 129 12.87 -9.42 5.10
C THR A 129 14.39 -9.63 5.17
N PRO A 130 14.87 -11.00 5.54
CA PRO A 130 16.19 -11.50 5.95
C PRO A 130 17.28 -11.14 4.92
N GLY A 131 17.65 -9.84 4.80
CA GLY A 131 18.88 -9.37 4.10
C GLY A 131 19.39 -8.08 4.75
N THR A 132 18.72 -7.56 5.85
CA THR A 132 19.02 -6.21 6.38
C THR A 132 19.33 -6.31 7.87
N GLY A 133 19.63 -7.71 8.45
CA GLY A 133 19.94 -7.44 9.88
C GLY A 133 20.08 -8.74 10.66
N GLY A 134 20.47 -9.91 10.00
CA GLY A 134 20.85 -11.03 10.88
C GLY A 134 19.85 -11.26 12.02
N SER A 135 19.91 -12.03 13.05
CA SER A 135 19.14 -12.41 14.25
C SER A 135 18.51 -11.19 14.94
N ALA A 136 18.96 -9.95 14.72
CA ALA A 136 18.43 -8.69 15.28
C ALA A 136 17.23 -8.18 14.45
N GLY A 137 17.18 -8.48 13.14
CA GLY A 137 16.02 -8.18 12.27
C GLY A 137 14.81 -9.06 12.58
N ALA A 138 15.09 -10.25 12.90
CA ALA A 138 14.00 -11.20 13.24
C ALA A 138 13.39 -10.89 14.61
N SER A 139 14.19 -10.54 15.56
CA SER A 139 13.69 -10.13 16.89
C SER A 139 12.88 -8.82 16.80
N ARG A 140 13.10 -8.00 15.95
CA ARG A 140 12.38 -6.72 15.77
C ARG A 140 11.06 -6.95 15.03
N LEU A 141 11.22 -7.70 14.07
CA LEU A 141 9.95 -8.06 13.42
C LEU A 141 9.00 -8.70 14.44
N ARG A 142 9.63 -9.45 15.29
CA ARG A 142 8.76 -10.12 16.29
C ARG A 142 8.16 -9.10 17.26
N ARG A 143 8.92 -8.17 17.61
CA ARG A 143 8.41 -7.12 18.51
C ARG A 143 7.35 -6.25 17.82
N ALA A 144 7.67 -5.86 16.57
CA ALA A 144 6.74 -4.98 15.82
C ALA A 144 5.40 -5.69 15.55
N ARG A 145 5.42 -7.04 15.84
CA ARG A 145 4.17 -7.78 15.55
C ARG A 145 3.43 -8.10 16.86
N THR A 146 4.00 -7.46 17.95
CA THR A 146 3.29 -7.79 19.20
C THR A 146 1.92 -7.09 19.20
N LEU A 147 1.01 -7.68 19.85
CA LEU A 147 -0.39 -7.19 19.88
C LEU A 147 -0.46 -5.74 20.37
N PRO A 148 0.22 -5.34 21.40
CA PRO A 148 0.09 -3.95 21.86
C PRO A 148 0.63 -2.95 20.82
N VAL A 149 1.66 -3.27 20.10
CA VAL A 149 2.21 -2.34 19.08
C VAL A 149 1.21 -2.22 17.91
N VAL A 150 0.67 -3.35 17.51
CA VAL A 150 -0.26 -3.29 16.36
C VAL A 150 -1.52 -2.51 16.76
N LEU A 151 -1.99 -2.74 18.02
CA LEU A 151 -3.20 -1.99 18.45
C LEU A 151 -2.90 -0.49 18.53
N ALA A 152 -1.76 -0.19 19.16
CA ALA A 152 -1.43 1.25 19.31
C ALA A 152 -1.18 1.89 17.94
N ALA A 153 -0.44 1.22 17.07
CA ALA A 153 -0.17 1.77 15.72
C ALA A 153 -1.48 1.94 14.93
N THR A 154 -2.37 0.95 15.11
CA THR A 154 -3.66 1.09 14.40
C THR A 154 -4.42 2.32 14.92
N ALA A 155 -4.35 2.48 16.25
CA ALA A 155 -5.08 3.62 16.85
C ALA A 155 -4.56 4.95 16.30
N VAL A 156 -3.28 4.97 16.01
CA VAL A 156 -2.69 6.24 15.55
C VAL A 156 -2.86 6.35 14.03
N ALA A 157 -2.74 5.26 13.29
CA ALA A 157 -2.73 5.28 11.82
C ALA A 157 -4.08 5.79 11.28
N ILE A 158 -5.16 5.51 12.02
CA ILE A 158 -6.50 5.87 11.47
C ILE A 158 -6.62 7.40 11.43
N TRP A 159 -5.64 8.03 12.13
CA TRP A 159 -5.77 9.51 12.13
C TRP A 159 -4.76 10.13 11.17
N LEU A 160 -3.92 9.30 10.61
CA LEU A 160 -3.18 9.86 9.47
C LEU A 160 -4.13 10.33 8.35
N GLU A 161 -3.83 11.43 7.83
CA GLU A 161 -4.77 12.10 6.90
C GLU A 161 -5.20 11.17 5.76
N PRO A 162 -4.35 10.43 5.05
CA PRO A 162 -4.83 9.58 3.95
C PRO A 162 -5.77 8.47 4.46
N PHE A 163 -5.53 7.98 5.69
CA PHE A 163 -6.42 6.93 6.24
C PHE A 163 -7.74 7.54 6.69
N PHE A 164 -7.53 8.66 7.36
CA PHE A 164 -8.77 9.35 7.80
C PHE A 164 -9.67 9.66 6.60
N GLN A 165 -9.09 10.15 5.51
CA GLN A 165 -9.91 10.48 4.32
C GLN A 165 -10.46 9.21 3.65
N THR A 166 -9.68 8.12 3.79
CA THR A 166 -10.24 6.85 3.25
C THR A 166 -11.52 6.48 4.01
N LEU A 167 -11.58 6.75 5.26
CA LEU A 167 -12.79 6.41 6.04
C LEU A 167 -13.90 7.42 5.76
N VAL A 168 -13.52 8.67 5.54
CA VAL A 168 -14.54 9.72 5.31
C VAL A 168 -15.20 9.52 3.96
N PHE A 169 -14.44 8.95 3.01
CA PHE A 169 -15.05 8.84 1.67
C PHE A 169 -15.50 7.39 1.44
N GLY A 170 -15.03 6.48 2.35
CA GLY A 170 -15.36 5.05 2.13
C GLY A 170 -14.55 4.43 1.01
N GLN A 171 -13.24 4.71 0.96
CA GLN A 171 -12.38 4.26 -0.15
C GLN A 171 -11.83 2.86 0.13
N ILE A 172 -11.25 2.23 -0.97
CA ILE A 172 -10.82 0.81 -0.84
C ILE A 172 -9.29 0.77 -1.01
N ASN A 173 -8.68 1.91 -0.89
CA ASN A 173 -7.23 1.99 -1.23
C ASN A 173 -6.39 1.16 -0.25
N ILE A 174 -6.87 1.01 1.07
CA ILE A 174 -6.06 0.20 2.02
C ILE A 174 -6.09 -1.27 1.59
N ALA A 175 -7.27 -1.69 1.12
CA ALA A 175 -7.38 -3.10 0.66
C ALA A 175 -6.48 -3.35 -0.54
N LEU A 176 -6.45 -2.41 -1.47
CA LEU A 176 -5.63 -2.62 -2.68
C LEU A 176 -4.13 -2.59 -2.32
N THR A 177 -3.82 -1.71 -1.42
CA THR A 177 -2.40 -1.66 -1.03
C THR A 177 -2.00 -2.97 -0.33
N CYS A 178 -2.84 -3.48 0.54
CA CYS A 178 -2.55 -4.77 1.17
C CYS A 178 -2.39 -5.89 0.13
N LEU A 179 -3.33 -5.88 -0.80
CA LEU A 179 -3.24 -6.91 -1.86
C LEU A 179 -1.91 -6.80 -2.62
N VAL A 180 -1.52 -5.57 -2.95
CA VAL A 180 -0.26 -5.40 -3.71
C VAL A 180 0.93 -5.79 -2.83
N LEU A 181 0.95 -5.34 -1.59
CA LEU A 181 2.12 -5.66 -0.73
C LEU A 181 2.17 -7.17 -0.44
N TRP A 182 0.99 -7.70 -0.20
CA TRP A 182 0.98 -9.16 0.01
C TRP A 182 1.60 -9.90 -1.18
N ASP A 183 1.16 -9.50 -2.35
CA ASP A 183 1.67 -10.19 -3.57
C ASP A 183 3.18 -9.96 -3.73
N LEU A 184 3.63 -8.81 -3.48
CA LEU A 184 5.05 -8.50 -3.73
C LEU A 184 5.92 -9.06 -2.62
N ALA A 185 5.33 -9.30 -1.46
CA ALA A 185 6.15 -9.76 -0.32
C ALA A 185 6.40 -11.27 -0.45
N ARG A 186 5.73 -11.92 -1.41
CA ARG A 186 5.97 -13.36 -1.56
C ARG A 186 7.33 -13.63 -2.22
N PRO A 187 7.88 -14.78 -1.96
CA PRO A 187 9.17 -15.12 -2.59
C PRO A 187 9.07 -15.10 -4.12
N ASP A 188 10.23 -14.80 -4.78
CA ASP A 188 10.23 -14.62 -6.25
C ASP A 188 9.87 -15.94 -6.95
N GLY A 189 10.04 -17.10 -6.29
CA GLY A 189 9.72 -18.40 -6.94
C GLY A 189 8.28 -18.82 -6.66
N ALA A 190 7.53 -18.02 -5.87
CA ALA A 190 6.14 -18.40 -5.54
C ALA A 190 5.24 -18.41 -6.78
N ARG A 191 4.43 -19.50 -6.70
CA ARG A 191 3.49 -19.62 -7.84
C ARG A 191 2.50 -18.44 -7.84
N LEU A 192 2.39 -17.82 -9.02
CA LEU A 192 1.39 -16.79 -9.29
C LEU A 192 1.82 -15.44 -8.68
N LYS A 193 3.10 -15.35 -8.17
CA LYS A 193 3.54 -14.00 -7.78
C LYS A 193 3.29 -12.99 -8.91
N GLY A 194 2.65 -11.90 -8.55
CA GLY A 194 2.33 -10.86 -9.55
C GLY A 194 0.85 -10.87 -9.94
N PHE A 195 0.21 -11.98 -9.77
CA PHE A 195 -1.19 -12.09 -10.26
C PHE A 195 -2.08 -11.11 -9.50
N ALA A 196 -1.98 -11.10 -8.13
CA ALA A 196 -2.83 -10.18 -7.35
C ALA A 196 -2.55 -8.71 -7.73
N VAL A 197 -1.27 -8.37 -8.01
CA VAL A 197 -0.98 -7.00 -8.50
C VAL A 197 -1.77 -6.72 -9.77
N GLY A 198 -1.77 -7.73 -10.72
CA GLY A 198 -2.56 -7.55 -11.96
C GLY A 198 -4.05 -7.38 -11.67
N VAL A 199 -4.60 -8.19 -10.73
CA VAL A 199 -6.05 -8.06 -10.41
C VAL A 199 -6.29 -6.67 -9.80
N ALA A 200 -5.43 -6.24 -8.90
CA ALA A 200 -5.57 -4.89 -8.34
C ALA A 200 -5.57 -3.80 -9.43
N THR A 201 -4.70 -4.02 -10.46
CA THR A 201 -4.67 -3.08 -11.60
C THR A 201 -6.01 -3.08 -12.33
N GLY A 202 -6.65 -4.25 -12.41
CA GLY A 202 -7.98 -4.33 -13.06
C GLY A 202 -9.05 -3.59 -12.26
N VAL A 203 -8.80 -3.51 -10.89
CA VAL A 203 -9.79 -2.77 -10.08
C VAL A 203 -9.55 -1.26 -10.20
N LYS A 204 -8.23 -0.92 -10.06
CA LYS A 204 -7.76 0.48 -10.22
C LYS A 204 -6.42 0.50 -10.98
N LEU A 205 -6.30 1.28 -11.98
CA LEU A 205 -5.19 1.18 -12.95
C LEU A 205 -3.86 1.54 -12.28
N THR A 206 -3.81 2.16 -11.17
CA THR A 206 -2.58 2.71 -10.57
C THR A 206 -1.58 1.60 -10.24
N PRO A 207 -1.98 0.42 -9.82
CA PRO A 207 -1.01 -0.62 -9.46
C PRO A 207 -0.29 -1.19 -10.69
N ALA A 208 -0.64 -0.84 -11.88
CA ALA A 208 0.00 -1.36 -13.10
C ALA A 208 1.50 -1.04 -13.10
N VAL A 209 1.92 0.07 -12.44
CA VAL A 209 3.34 0.47 -12.46
C VAL A 209 4.19 -0.58 -11.73
N PHE A 210 3.59 -1.33 -10.79
CA PHE A 210 4.38 -2.37 -10.08
C PHE A 210 4.75 -3.52 -11.02
N ALA A 211 3.88 -3.82 -12.02
CA ALA A 211 4.29 -4.81 -13.04
C ALA A 211 5.56 -4.36 -13.78
N VAL A 212 5.63 -3.02 -14.04
CA VAL A 212 6.86 -2.51 -14.68
C VAL A 212 8.05 -2.65 -13.71
N TYR A 213 7.73 -2.33 -12.48
CA TYR A 213 8.81 -2.48 -11.49
C TYR A 213 9.33 -3.93 -11.46
N LEU A 214 8.40 -4.92 -11.46
CA LEU A 214 8.83 -6.32 -11.49
C LEU A 214 9.66 -6.62 -12.75
N LEU A 215 9.27 -6.05 -13.83
CA LEU A 215 10.00 -6.29 -15.10
C LEU A 215 11.40 -5.68 -15.05
N ILE A 216 11.48 -4.43 -14.55
CA ILE A 216 12.80 -3.75 -14.66
C ILE A 216 13.73 -4.26 -13.56
N THR A 217 13.20 -5.03 -12.61
CA THR A 217 14.09 -5.58 -11.59
C THR A 217 14.41 -7.04 -11.92
N GLY A 218 14.05 -7.49 -13.14
CA GLY A 218 14.48 -8.82 -13.63
C GLY A 218 13.49 -9.91 -13.24
N ARG A 219 12.37 -9.50 -12.56
CA ARG A 219 11.35 -10.53 -12.21
C ARG A 219 10.30 -10.65 -13.32
N VAL A 220 10.71 -11.29 -14.42
CA VAL A 220 9.91 -11.25 -15.67
C VAL A 220 8.70 -12.18 -15.52
N ARG A 221 8.97 -13.34 -14.92
CA ARG A 221 7.81 -14.24 -14.74
C ARG A 221 6.71 -13.56 -13.91
N ALA A 222 7.04 -12.98 -12.83
CA ALA A 222 6.03 -12.28 -12.00
C ALA A 222 5.35 -11.15 -12.79
N ALA A 223 6.14 -10.41 -13.57
CA ALA A 223 5.52 -9.33 -14.40
C ALA A 223 4.50 -9.91 -15.38
N CYS A 224 4.88 -11.07 -16.02
CA CYS A 224 3.91 -11.69 -16.95
C CYS A 224 2.68 -12.19 -16.19
N THR A 225 2.96 -12.71 -15.01
CA THR A 225 1.81 -13.18 -14.21
C THR A 225 0.93 -11.98 -13.82
N ALA A 226 1.51 -10.88 -13.45
CA ALA A 226 0.70 -9.67 -13.21
C ALA A 226 -0.14 -9.30 -14.43
N LEU A 227 0.55 -9.34 -15.58
CA LEU A 227 -0.22 -9.05 -16.81
C LEU A 227 -1.38 -10.04 -16.97
N ALA A 228 -1.07 -11.31 -16.68
CA ALA A 228 -2.16 -12.30 -16.80
C ALA A 228 -3.30 -11.97 -15.84
N GLY A 229 -2.99 -11.66 -14.56
CA GLY A 229 -4.07 -11.24 -13.63
C GLY A 229 -4.86 -10.05 -14.16
N PHE A 230 -4.17 -9.09 -14.70
CA PHE A 230 -4.88 -7.91 -15.27
C PHE A 230 -5.78 -8.32 -16.43
N VAL A 231 -5.24 -9.12 -17.35
CA VAL A 231 -6.03 -9.50 -18.54
C VAL A 231 -7.25 -10.31 -18.08
N CYS A 232 -7.05 -11.19 -17.10
CA CYS A 232 -8.20 -11.97 -16.61
C CYS A 232 -9.28 -11.04 -16.06
N SER A 233 -8.87 -10.05 -15.31
CA SER A 233 -9.86 -9.11 -14.78
C SER A 233 -10.59 -8.36 -15.90
N VAL A 234 -9.86 -7.95 -16.92
CA VAL A 234 -10.49 -7.21 -18.04
C VAL A 234 -11.44 -8.16 -18.80
N LEU A 235 -10.96 -9.40 -19.00
CA LEU A 235 -11.82 -10.32 -19.77
C LEU A 235 -13.12 -10.60 -19.02
N LEU A 236 -12.98 -10.69 -17.72
CA LEU A 236 -14.24 -10.89 -16.97
C LEU A 236 -15.17 -9.69 -17.14
N GLY A 237 -14.63 -8.50 -17.13
CA GLY A 237 -15.47 -7.32 -17.41
C GLY A 237 -16.09 -7.35 -18.80
N VAL A 238 -15.29 -7.72 -19.79
CA VAL A 238 -15.79 -7.74 -21.18
C VAL A 238 -16.87 -8.81 -21.33
N LEU A 239 -16.69 -9.90 -20.60
CA LEU A 239 -17.65 -11.00 -20.76
C LEU A 239 -18.99 -10.65 -20.11
N VAL A 240 -18.90 -9.92 -19.01
CA VAL A 240 -20.16 -9.70 -18.27
C VAL A 240 -20.76 -8.35 -18.68
N LEU A 241 -19.83 -7.33 -18.95
CA LEU A 241 -20.30 -5.98 -19.34
C LEU A 241 -19.59 -5.52 -20.61
N PRO A 242 -19.90 -6.03 -21.82
CA PRO A 242 -19.12 -5.78 -23.05
C PRO A 242 -19.20 -4.32 -23.50
N ASP A 243 -20.44 -3.72 -23.49
CA ASP A 243 -20.57 -2.33 -23.98
C ASP A 243 -19.86 -1.35 -23.03
N ALA A 244 -20.03 -1.61 -21.71
CA ALA A 244 -19.32 -0.73 -20.75
C ALA A 244 -17.79 -0.89 -20.87
N SER A 245 -17.37 -2.13 -21.18
CA SER A 245 -15.91 -2.36 -21.31
C SER A 245 -15.35 -1.63 -22.53
N VAL A 246 -16.10 -1.64 -23.64
CA VAL A 246 -15.59 -0.94 -24.84
C VAL A 246 -15.55 0.57 -24.55
N GLU A 247 -16.65 1.03 -23.91
CA GLU A 247 -16.69 2.47 -23.62
C GLU A 247 -15.54 2.89 -22.68
N PHE A 248 -15.28 2.09 -21.67
CA PHE A 248 -14.25 2.49 -20.68
C PHE A 248 -12.86 2.48 -21.33
N TRP A 249 -12.50 1.34 -22.03
CA TRP A 249 -11.10 1.16 -22.46
C TRP A 249 -10.81 2.00 -23.71
N THR A 250 -11.86 2.58 -24.39
CA THR A 250 -11.54 3.35 -25.61
C THR A 250 -11.79 4.84 -25.38
N GLN A 251 -12.59 5.12 -24.28
CA GLN A 251 -12.97 6.56 -24.18
C GLN A 251 -12.75 7.05 -22.76
N ARG A 252 -13.37 6.36 -21.77
CA ARG A 252 -13.47 6.96 -20.42
C ARG A 252 -12.09 6.95 -19.72
N MET A 253 -11.25 6.02 -20.00
CA MET A 253 -9.96 5.98 -19.28
C MET A 253 -9.07 7.16 -19.69
N PHE A 254 -9.42 7.86 -20.87
CA PHE A 254 -8.56 8.96 -21.32
C PHE A 254 -9.18 10.30 -20.96
N GLU A 255 -10.39 10.27 -20.37
CA GLU A 255 -11.06 11.53 -19.96
C GLU A 255 -10.76 11.80 -18.48
N THR A 256 -9.58 12.20 -18.20
CA THR A 256 -9.13 12.30 -16.79
C THR A 256 -9.82 13.49 -16.11
N GLY A 257 -10.35 14.50 -16.85
CA GLY A 257 -11.07 15.64 -16.27
C GLY A 257 -12.42 15.22 -15.66
N ARG A 258 -12.81 14.02 -15.98
CA ARG A 258 -14.13 13.52 -15.50
C ARG A 258 -14.05 13.15 -14.01
N VAL A 259 -12.93 12.79 -13.64
CA VAL A 259 -12.78 12.19 -12.29
C VAL A 259 -12.76 13.31 -11.24
N GLY A 260 -12.34 14.48 -11.64
CA GLY A 260 -12.30 15.61 -10.68
C GLY A 260 -11.43 16.74 -11.24
N LYS A 261 -11.47 17.84 -10.42
CA LYS A 261 -10.64 19.00 -10.83
C LYS A 261 -9.19 18.82 -10.35
N ALA A 262 -8.28 19.03 -11.32
CA ALA A 262 -6.86 18.70 -11.06
C ALA A 262 -6.24 19.69 -10.05
N TRP A 263 -6.83 20.87 -9.84
CA TRP A 263 -6.09 21.93 -9.11
C TRP A 263 -6.60 22.01 -7.66
N ILE A 264 -7.62 21.13 -7.37
CA ILE A 264 -8.09 21.29 -5.98
C ILE A 264 -7.07 20.66 -5.02
N VAL A 265 -7.05 21.10 -3.76
CA VAL A 265 -5.93 20.84 -2.83
C VAL A 265 -5.95 19.35 -2.43
N ASP A 266 -7.09 18.72 -2.79
CA ASP A 266 -7.14 17.28 -2.50
C ASP A 266 -6.16 16.50 -3.38
N ASN A 267 -6.00 17.07 -4.64
CA ASN A 267 -5.12 16.35 -5.57
C ASN A 267 -3.64 16.53 -5.20
N GLN A 268 -3.07 15.45 -4.71
CA GLN A 268 -1.65 15.47 -4.29
C GLN A 268 -0.77 14.73 -5.30
N SER A 269 -0.97 15.11 -6.58
CA SER A 269 -0.13 14.63 -7.70
C SER A 269 0.73 15.78 -8.23
N LEU A 270 1.67 15.43 -9.15
CA LEU A 270 2.49 16.49 -9.78
C LEU A 270 1.62 17.41 -10.63
N GLN A 271 0.59 16.80 -11.25
CA GLN A 271 -0.30 17.68 -12.03
C GLN A 271 -1.01 18.69 -11.13
N GLY A 272 -1.53 18.26 -9.98
CA GLY A 272 -2.18 19.22 -9.05
C GLY A 272 -1.20 20.30 -8.60
N LEU A 273 0.01 19.86 -8.27
CA LEU A 273 1.03 20.83 -7.85
C LEU A 273 1.33 21.84 -8.95
N LEU A 274 1.52 21.39 -10.19
CA LEU A 274 1.87 22.31 -11.30
C LEU A 274 0.68 23.20 -11.66
N ALA A 275 -0.50 22.58 -11.60
CA ALA A 275 -1.67 23.43 -11.92
C ALA A 275 -1.76 24.62 -10.95
N ARG A 276 -1.51 24.40 -9.68
CA ARG A 276 -1.65 25.51 -8.70
C ARG A 276 -0.46 26.46 -8.80
N CYS A 277 0.73 25.93 -9.14
CA CYS A 277 1.91 26.81 -9.25
C CYS A 277 1.83 27.69 -10.50
N LEU A 278 1.14 27.08 -11.49
CA LEU A 278 1.14 27.83 -12.77
C LEU A 278 -0.19 28.57 -12.92
N HIS A 279 -1.01 28.40 -11.89
CA HIS A 279 -2.36 29.02 -11.92
C HIS A 279 -3.10 28.71 -13.21
N THR A 280 -2.95 27.42 -13.65
CA THR A 280 -3.70 26.99 -14.86
C THR A 280 -4.40 25.65 -14.57
N GLU A 281 -5.58 25.46 -15.16
CA GLU A 281 -6.35 24.22 -14.91
C GLU A 281 -5.79 23.06 -15.72
N GLU A 282 -5.01 23.39 -16.76
CA GLU A 282 -4.52 22.31 -17.63
C GLU A 282 -3.04 22.52 -17.94
N PRO A 283 -2.22 22.16 -17.05
CA PRO A 283 -0.77 22.35 -17.24
C PRO A 283 -0.27 21.65 -18.51
N GLY A 284 -1.02 20.74 -19.19
CA GLY A 284 -0.77 20.19 -20.54
C GLY A 284 0.61 19.52 -20.64
N LEU A 285 1.46 19.95 -21.53
CA LEU A 285 2.74 19.28 -21.86
C LEU A 285 3.76 19.46 -20.73
N LEU A 286 3.58 20.57 -20.07
CA LEU A 286 4.52 20.74 -18.94
C LEU A 286 4.34 19.63 -17.90
N TRP A 287 3.11 19.36 -17.53
CA TRP A 287 2.91 18.22 -16.61
C TRP A 287 3.34 16.91 -17.24
N ALA A 288 2.93 16.72 -18.52
CA ALA A 288 3.33 15.44 -19.17
C ALA A 288 4.84 15.25 -19.14
N GLY A 289 5.61 16.39 -19.46
CA GLY A 289 7.08 16.28 -19.42
C GLY A 289 7.58 15.98 -18.00
N ALA A 290 7.04 16.73 -16.98
CA ALA A 290 7.46 16.49 -15.59
C ALA A 290 7.09 15.06 -15.13
N ALA A 291 5.91 14.60 -15.48
CA ALA A 291 5.49 13.23 -15.12
C ALA A 291 6.40 12.18 -15.77
N LEU A 292 6.73 12.42 -17.08
CA LEU A 292 7.61 11.44 -17.77
C LEU A 292 9.00 11.40 -17.10
N LEU A 293 9.54 12.58 -16.80
CA LEU A 293 10.89 12.61 -16.20
C LEU A 293 10.85 12.00 -14.80
N THR A 294 9.82 12.40 -14.03
CA THR A 294 9.70 11.83 -12.68
C THR A 294 9.43 10.32 -12.73
N GLY A 295 8.53 9.93 -13.68
CA GLY A 295 8.26 8.48 -13.86
C GLY A 295 9.53 7.69 -14.17
N MET A 296 10.33 8.20 -15.10
CA MET A 296 11.56 7.47 -15.49
C MET A 296 12.57 7.48 -14.34
N ALA A 297 12.74 8.69 -13.77
CA ALA A 297 13.74 8.78 -12.68
C ALA A 297 13.31 7.91 -11.49
N GLY A 298 12.05 8.03 -11.14
CA GLY A 298 11.54 7.24 -10.00
C GLY A 298 11.74 5.72 -10.19
N LEU A 299 11.39 5.20 -11.40
CA LEU A 299 11.53 3.74 -11.62
C LEU A 299 13.01 3.33 -11.71
N LEU A 300 13.86 4.26 -12.21
CA LEU A 300 15.31 3.93 -12.22
C LEU A 300 15.84 3.88 -10.78
N VAL A 301 15.37 4.86 -10.00
CA VAL A 301 15.82 4.85 -8.58
C VAL A 301 15.30 3.58 -7.89
N ALA A 302 14.06 3.21 -8.18
CA ALA A 302 13.52 1.96 -7.60
C ALA A 302 14.37 0.74 -8.00
N ARG A 303 14.70 0.70 -9.26
CA ARG A 303 15.53 -0.45 -9.71
C ARG A 303 16.91 -0.40 -9.07
N ARG A 304 17.46 0.77 -9.06
CA ARG A 304 18.84 0.90 -8.56
C ARG A 304 18.91 0.46 -7.08
N VAL A 305 18.01 0.99 -6.25
CA VAL A 305 18.07 0.62 -4.83
C VAL A 305 17.83 -0.89 -4.67
N TYR A 306 16.99 -1.45 -5.52
CA TYR A 306 16.78 -2.91 -5.46
C TYR A 306 18.05 -3.66 -5.85
N VAL A 307 18.70 -3.27 -6.90
CA VAL A 307 19.82 -4.07 -7.45
C VAL A 307 21.08 -3.78 -6.62
N ARG A 308 21.28 -2.59 -6.16
CA ARG A 308 22.60 -2.26 -5.56
C ARG A 308 22.55 -2.50 -4.05
N ARG A 309 21.34 -2.39 -3.53
CA ARG A 309 21.33 -2.48 -2.05
C ARG A 309 20.52 -3.68 -1.60
N GLY A 310 19.80 -4.30 -2.55
CA GLY A 310 18.98 -5.47 -2.18
C GLY A 310 17.79 -5.09 -1.29
N LEU A 311 17.46 -3.74 -1.30
CA LEU A 311 16.36 -3.31 -0.42
C LEU A 311 15.07 -3.18 -1.23
N ASP A 312 14.31 -4.27 -1.29
CA ASP A 312 13.11 -4.33 -2.15
C ASP A 312 12.01 -3.40 -1.62
N SER A 313 11.92 -3.28 -0.26
CA SER A 313 10.86 -2.41 0.30
C SER A 313 11.02 -0.96 -0.18
N TRP A 314 12.28 -0.46 -0.28
CA TRP A 314 12.47 0.91 -0.79
C TRP A 314 12.17 0.98 -2.29
N GLY A 315 12.53 -0.12 -3.06
CA GLY A 315 12.13 -0.15 -4.48
C GLY A 315 10.61 -0.07 -4.65
N VAL A 316 9.88 -0.77 -3.82
CA VAL A 316 8.40 -0.78 -3.93
C VAL A 316 7.87 0.60 -3.54
N LEU A 317 8.42 1.23 -2.47
CA LEU A 317 7.93 2.56 -2.05
C LEU A 317 8.25 3.62 -3.10
N CYS A 318 9.48 3.52 -3.73
CA CYS A 318 9.78 4.46 -4.83
C CYS A 318 8.81 4.28 -6.00
N THR A 319 8.45 3.03 -6.22
CA THR A 319 7.48 2.78 -7.32
C THR A 319 6.10 3.34 -6.95
N ALA A 320 5.67 3.11 -5.70
CA ALA A 320 4.34 3.60 -5.28
C ALA A 320 4.30 5.14 -5.32
N VAL A 321 5.36 5.79 -4.79
CA VAL A 321 5.40 7.27 -4.78
C VAL A 321 5.45 7.81 -6.21
N THR A 322 6.19 7.09 -7.05
CA THR A 322 6.22 7.53 -8.46
C THR A 322 4.83 7.41 -9.09
N ALA A 323 4.16 6.31 -8.79
CA ALA A 323 2.80 6.16 -9.36
C ALA A 323 1.88 7.29 -8.88
N LEU A 324 2.01 7.69 -7.62
CA LEU A 324 1.12 8.73 -7.07
C LEU A 324 1.48 10.11 -7.63
N LEU A 325 2.75 10.33 -7.90
CA LEU A 325 3.18 11.65 -8.39
C LEU A 325 2.78 11.84 -9.87
N VAL A 326 2.82 10.70 -10.65
CA VAL A 326 2.73 10.94 -12.10
C VAL A 326 1.28 10.69 -12.56
N SER A 327 0.43 10.21 -11.54
CA SER A 327 -0.99 10.08 -11.91
C SER A 327 -1.63 11.47 -12.08
N PRO A 328 -2.53 11.59 -13.14
CA PRO A 328 -3.15 12.91 -13.32
C PRO A 328 -3.85 13.40 -12.04
N ILE A 329 -4.49 12.38 -11.41
CA ILE A 329 -5.10 12.77 -10.12
C ILE A 329 -4.71 11.71 -9.08
N SER A 330 -4.06 12.22 -8.03
CA SER A 330 -3.85 11.42 -6.82
C SER A 330 -4.44 12.15 -5.60
N TRP A 331 -5.72 11.67 -5.30
CA TRP A 331 -6.30 12.30 -4.09
C TRP A 331 -5.49 11.95 -2.83
N SER A 332 -5.70 12.80 -1.83
CA SER A 332 -4.85 12.62 -0.63
C SER A 332 -5.01 11.22 -0.05
N HIS A 333 -6.17 10.59 -0.16
CA HIS A 333 -6.36 9.24 0.44
C HIS A 333 -5.71 8.16 -0.43
N HIS A 334 -5.17 8.43 -1.65
CA HIS A 334 -4.36 7.45 -2.42
C HIS A 334 -2.99 7.25 -1.78
N TRP A 335 -2.58 8.17 -0.87
CA TRP A 335 -1.22 8.13 -0.29
C TRP A 335 -1.22 7.28 0.97
N VAL A 336 -2.12 6.16 1.03
CA VAL A 336 -2.14 5.25 2.19
C VAL A 336 -0.81 4.48 2.26
N TRP A 337 0.06 4.79 1.28
CA TRP A 337 1.42 4.19 1.31
C TRP A 337 2.29 4.88 2.37
N CYS A 338 1.69 5.92 3.03
CA CYS A 338 2.43 6.61 4.09
C CYS A 338 2.77 5.65 5.22
N VAL A 339 1.95 4.66 5.48
CA VAL A 339 2.24 3.71 6.59
C VAL A 339 3.44 2.82 6.20
N PRO A 340 3.42 2.22 5.01
CA PRO A 340 4.63 1.46 4.67
C PRO A 340 5.88 2.33 4.71
N LEU A 341 5.77 3.56 4.29
CA LEU A 341 6.95 4.46 4.34
C LEU A 341 7.38 4.69 5.79
N LEU A 342 6.45 5.00 6.69
CA LEU A 342 6.83 5.26 8.10
C LEU A 342 7.43 4.01 8.74
N VAL A 343 6.82 2.90 8.40
CA VAL A 343 7.38 1.65 8.96
C VAL A 343 8.78 1.40 8.43
N THR A 344 8.98 1.61 7.12
CA THR A 344 10.33 1.38 6.56
C THR A 344 11.33 2.38 7.14
N LEU A 345 10.96 3.62 7.36
CA LEU A 345 11.86 4.61 7.99
C LEU A 345 12.16 4.20 9.44
N GLY A 346 11.11 3.73 10.11
CA GLY A 346 11.28 3.30 11.51
C GLY A 346 12.27 2.13 11.63
N ALA A 347 12.24 1.35 10.55
CA ALA A 347 13.13 0.18 10.62
C ALA A 347 14.61 0.59 10.51
N HIS A 348 14.88 1.94 10.11
CA HIS A 348 16.28 2.34 9.87
C HIS A 348 16.67 3.47 10.83
N VAL A 349 15.98 3.77 11.97
CA VAL A 349 16.11 4.98 12.81
C VAL A 349 17.20 4.72 13.86
N ARG A 350 18.00 3.53 13.88
CA ARG A 350 18.67 3.26 15.18
C ARG A 350 19.83 4.23 15.39
N GLY A 351 19.72 4.99 16.84
CA GLY A 351 20.79 5.71 17.58
C GLY A 351 21.26 6.96 16.84
N VAL A 352 20.40 7.23 15.76
CA VAL A 352 20.78 8.42 14.99
C VAL A 352 19.63 9.45 15.09
N ARG A 353 19.86 10.36 15.95
CA ARG A 353 18.82 11.35 16.35
C ARG A 353 18.16 11.96 15.11
N TRP A 354 18.99 12.20 14.03
CA TRP A 354 18.35 12.89 12.89
C TRP A 354 17.36 11.97 12.17
N ARG A 355 17.54 10.63 12.10
CA ARG A 355 16.60 9.69 11.44
C ARG A 355 15.29 9.60 12.23
N ARG A 356 15.44 9.67 13.58
CA ARG A 356 14.20 9.72 14.39
C ARG A 356 13.42 11.01 14.12
N ALA A 357 14.19 12.09 14.12
CA ALA A 357 13.53 13.36 13.80
C ALA A 357 12.85 13.31 12.42
N LEU A 358 13.51 12.66 11.48
CA LEU A 358 12.90 12.53 10.14
C LEU A 358 11.61 11.70 10.19
N LEU A 359 11.64 10.60 10.89
CA LEU A 359 10.42 9.78 11.03
C LEU A 359 9.28 10.60 11.64
N VAL A 360 9.63 11.32 12.71
CA VAL A 360 8.58 12.12 13.35
C VAL A 360 8.10 13.23 12.41
N ALA A 361 9.04 13.84 11.73
CA ALA A 361 8.66 14.90 10.77
C ALA A 361 7.72 14.36 9.69
N VAL A 362 8.04 13.18 9.15
CA VAL A 362 7.18 12.64 8.07
C VAL A 362 5.81 12.26 8.66
N ALA A 363 5.82 11.73 9.93
CA ALA A 363 4.52 11.39 10.55
C ALA A 363 3.69 12.66 10.79
N VAL A 364 4.34 13.70 11.24
CA VAL A 364 3.62 14.98 11.48
C VAL A 364 3.09 15.54 10.16
N LEU A 365 3.88 15.47 9.12
CA LEU A 365 3.42 15.95 7.80
C LEU A 365 2.12 15.26 7.39
N PHE A 366 1.96 13.88 7.66
CA PHE A 366 0.75 13.16 7.19
C PHE A 366 -0.39 13.33 8.19
N THR A 367 -0.03 13.95 9.37
CA THR A 367 -1.14 14.17 10.34
C THR A 367 -1.55 15.64 10.35
N ALA A 368 -0.72 16.55 9.83
CA ALA A 368 -0.90 18.00 9.99
C ALA A 368 -2.06 18.50 9.12
N ARG A 369 -2.45 17.76 7.99
CA ARG A 369 -3.57 18.09 7.08
C ARG A 369 -3.47 19.53 6.59
N THR A 370 -2.16 19.88 6.32
CA THR A 370 -1.89 21.31 6.01
C THR A 370 -2.70 21.75 4.79
N MET A 371 -3.03 20.84 3.86
CA MET A 371 -3.74 21.28 2.63
C MET A 371 -5.18 21.67 2.95
N TRP A 372 -5.67 21.17 4.07
CA TRP A 372 -7.10 21.47 4.36
C TRP A 372 -7.24 22.79 5.12
N ILE A 373 -6.05 23.38 5.53
CA ILE A 373 -6.13 24.67 6.26
C ILE A 373 -6.23 25.82 5.25
N LEU A 374 -5.86 25.50 4.02
CA LEU A 374 -5.91 26.56 2.99
C LEU A 374 -7.32 26.65 2.39
N PRO A 375 -7.54 27.81 1.76
CA PRO A 375 -8.88 27.89 1.14
C PRO A 375 -9.15 26.70 0.21
N HIS A 376 -10.34 25.99 0.42
CA HIS A 376 -10.67 24.78 -0.39
C HIS A 376 -12.09 24.92 -0.96
N GLN A 377 -12.23 26.04 -1.81
CA GLN A 377 -13.57 26.31 -2.43
C GLN A 377 -13.48 26.22 -3.95
N GLY A 378 -12.78 25.11 -4.42
CA GLY A 378 -12.80 24.90 -5.90
C GLY A 378 -11.79 25.82 -6.61
N ASP A 379 -12.36 26.91 -7.25
CA ASP A 379 -11.51 27.76 -8.13
C ASP A 379 -10.46 28.52 -7.31
N LEU A 380 -10.77 28.67 -6.03
CA LEU A 380 -9.78 29.44 -5.23
C LEU A 380 -8.51 28.62 -4.97
N ASP A 381 -8.70 27.36 -5.14
CA ASP A 381 -7.51 26.50 -4.93
C ASP A 381 -6.47 26.71 -6.04
N LEU A 382 -6.93 27.34 -7.10
CA LEU A 382 -6.02 27.46 -8.26
C LEU A 382 -5.07 28.63 -8.07
N HIS A 383 -5.54 29.61 -7.32
CA HIS A 383 -4.71 30.84 -7.27
C HIS A 383 -4.13 31.01 -5.87
N LEU A 384 -3.40 29.96 -5.45
CA LEU A 384 -2.75 30.07 -4.13
C LEU A 384 -1.43 30.84 -4.27
N THR A 385 -1.10 31.62 -3.27
CA THR A 385 0.19 32.35 -3.27
C THR A 385 1.35 31.38 -3.08
N TRP A 386 2.54 31.86 -3.49
CA TRP A 386 3.70 30.94 -3.57
C TRP A 386 3.99 30.32 -2.19
N TRP A 387 3.73 31.09 -1.01
CA TRP A 387 4.10 30.52 0.31
C TRP A 387 3.07 29.47 0.75
N GLN A 388 1.84 29.50 0.11
CA GLN A 388 0.81 28.50 0.46
C GLN A 388 1.04 27.18 -0.27
N GLN A 389 1.88 27.17 -1.25
CA GLN A 389 2.02 25.98 -2.13
C GLN A 389 2.63 24.80 -1.37
N PRO A 390 3.60 25.05 -0.55
CA PRO A 390 4.12 23.87 0.16
C PRO A 390 3.08 23.28 1.13
N LEU A 391 2.18 24.11 1.64
CA LEU A 391 1.09 23.57 2.50
C LEU A 391 0.03 22.86 1.67
N ALA A 392 -0.14 23.32 0.43
CA ALA A 392 -1.19 22.75 -0.44
C ALA A 392 -0.72 21.44 -1.07
N ALA A 393 0.66 21.21 -1.12
CA ALA A 393 1.13 20.01 -1.83
C ALA A 393 2.23 19.33 -1.01
N PRO A 394 1.88 19.06 0.23
CA PRO A 394 2.93 18.48 1.10
C PRO A 394 3.34 17.08 0.61
N TYR A 395 2.47 16.30 -0.04
CA TYR A 395 2.82 14.91 -0.39
C TYR A 395 3.69 14.86 -1.65
N PRO A 396 3.34 15.58 -2.69
CA PRO A 396 4.25 15.55 -3.85
C PRO A 396 5.64 16.07 -3.49
N LEU A 397 5.68 17.11 -2.61
CA LEU A 397 7.02 17.61 -2.23
C LEU A 397 7.78 16.53 -1.44
N LEU A 398 7.08 15.87 -0.53
CA LEU A 398 7.73 14.76 0.20
C LEU A 398 8.16 13.65 -0.76
N GLY A 399 7.29 13.26 -1.69
CA GLY A 399 7.63 12.21 -2.68
C GLY A 399 8.87 12.56 -3.51
N LEU A 400 8.91 13.83 -4.00
CA LEU A 400 10.09 14.21 -4.82
C LEU A 400 11.34 14.20 -3.96
N ALA A 401 11.21 14.72 -2.73
CA ALA A 401 12.37 14.71 -1.82
C ALA A 401 12.83 13.28 -1.51
N MET A 402 11.87 12.46 -1.26
CA MET A 402 12.22 11.05 -0.99
C MET A 402 12.95 10.42 -2.19
N LEU A 403 12.38 10.57 -3.44
CA LEU A 403 13.05 9.97 -4.62
C LEU A 403 14.47 10.54 -4.78
N ALA A 404 14.65 11.82 -4.54
CA ALA A 404 15.99 12.42 -4.66
C ALA A 404 16.93 11.87 -3.57
N ALA A 405 16.41 11.80 -2.36
CA ALA A 405 17.24 11.28 -1.26
C ALA A 405 17.67 9.83 -1.51
N VAL A 406 16.73 9.01 -1.95
CA VAL A 406 17.08 7.60 -2.21
C VAL A 406 18.04 7.50 -3.41
N ALA A 407 17.78 8.35 -4.40
CA ALA A 407 18.72 8.35 -5.55
C ALA A 407 20.14 8.67 -5.07
N TRP A 408 20.21 9.68 -4.21
CA TRP A 408 21.55 10.06 -3.71
C TRP A 408 22.14 8.93 -2.84
N TRP A 409 21.30 8.41 -1.97
CA TRP A 409 21.72 7.35 -1.03
C TRP A 409 22.17 6.09 -1.80
N SER A 410 21.60 5.83 -2.95
CA SER A 410 21.89 4.55 -3.64
C SER A 410 23.11 4.70 -4.55
N ARG A 411 23.66 5.97 -4.74
CA ARG A 411 24.87 6.18 -5.57
C ARG A 411 26.13 5.72 -4.83
N ARG A 412 26.10 5.72 -3.62
CA ARG A 412 27.31 5.59 -2.78
C ARG A 412 27.48 4.14 -2.33
N ALA A 413 26.72 3.16 -2.90
CA ALA A 413 26.89 1.77 -2.39
C ALA A 413 27.57 0.91 -3.46
N PRO A 414 28.72 0.14 -3.09
CA PRO A 414 29.33 -0.75 -4.10
C PRO A 414 28.36 -1.85 -4.54
N ALA A 415 28.07 -1.94 -5.91
CA ALA A 415 27.27 -3.01 -6.57
C ALA A 415 27.52 -4.38 -5.94
N ALA A 416 26.65 -4.86 -5.03
CA ALA A 416 26.75 -6.30 -4.71
C ALA A 416 26.64 -7.15 -6.00
N PRO A 417 27.69 -8.00 -6.43
CA PRO A 417 27.66 -8.78 -7.68
C PRO A 417 26.43 -9.69 -7.74
N LEU A 418 25.38 -9.37 -8.55
CA LEU A 418 24.23 -10.11 -9.12
C LEU A 418 24.54 -11.60 -9.24
N ALA A 419 25.73 -12.11 -8.74
CA ALA A 419 26.05 -13.54 -8.93
C ALA A 419 25.92 -14.29 -7.59
N THR A 420 25.44 -13.60 -6.51
CA THR A 420 25.34 -14.38 -5.25
C THR A 420 23.86 -14.59 -4.91
N LEU A 421 22.90 -14.21 -5.81
CA LEU A 421 21.49 -14.50 -5.44
C LEU A 421 20.90 -15.54 -6.39
N ALA A 422 21.73 -16.08 -7.39
CA ALA A 422 21.25 -17.12 -8.32
C ALA A 422 21.98 -18.44 -8.04
N ARG A 423 22.63 -18.67 -6.77
CA ARG A 423 23.22 -20.03 -6.67
C ARG A 423 23.04 -20.56 -5.25
N ARG A 424 21.88 -20.41 -4.61
CA ARG A 424 21.91 -21.35 -3.47
C ARG A 424 21.33 -22.71 -3.88
N PRO A 425 22.13 -23.75 -4.30
CA PRO A 425 21.62 -25.11 -4.59
C PRO A 425 20.85 -25.69 -3.38
N PHE A 426 19.53 -25.74 -3.42
CA PHE A 426 18.61 -26.62 -2.68
C PHE A 426 19.35 -27.85 -2.11
N PRO A 427 19.51 -28.01 -0.72
CA PRO A 427 20.09 -29.29 -0.26
C PRO A 427 19.23 -30.49 -0.69
N LEU A 428 19.59 -31.22 -1.76
CA LEU A 428 19.01 -32.54 -2.09
C LEU A 428 18.77 -33.35 -0.81
N PRO A 429 17.57 -33.98 -0.63
CA PRO A 429 17.25 -34.87 0.50
C PRO A 429 18.24 -36.06 0.57
N ARG A 430 19.17 -36.08 1.55
CA ARG A 430 20.01 -37.21 2.02
C ARG A 430 19.27 -38.54 1.89
N SER A 431 19.28 -39.22 0.76
CA SER A 431 19.08 -40.68 0.54
C SER A 431 19.62 -41.49 1.72
N ALA A 432 18.78 -41.85 2.75
CA ALA A 432 18.69 -43.02 3.65
C ALA A 432 19.72 -44.10 3.27
N ARG A 433 20.90 -44.02 3.84
CA ARG A 433 21.85 -45.15 3.88
C ARG A 433 21.27 -46.33 4.66
N PRO A 434 21.12 -47.58 4.12
CA PRO A 434 20.72 -48.79 4.87
C PRO A 434 21.85 -49.29 5.78
N SER A 435 21.79 -49.11 7.16
CA SER A 435 22.57 -49.73 8.25
C SER A 435 22.59 -51.27 8.12
N ARG A 436 23.53 -51.84 7.39
CA ARG A 436 24.18 -53.17 7.38
C ARG A 436 24.98 -53.39 8.66
N GLU A 437 24.48 -54.21 9.70
CA GLU A 437 24.76 -55.54 10.28
C GLU A 437 25.93 -55.45 11.28
N LEU A 438 25.66 -55.27 12.59
CA LEU A 438 26.31 -55.61 13.87
C LEU A 438 26.81 -57.06 13.87
N SER A 439 28.01 -57.33 13.30
CA SER A 439 28.99 -58.43 13.48
C SER A 439 29.56 -58.41 14.90
N THR A 440 28.99 -59.27 15.85
CA THR A 440 29.38 -60.23 16.92
C THR A 440 30.90 -60.48 16.91
N ARG A 441 31.62 -59.75 17.78
CA ARG A 441 32.95 -60.30 18.18
C ARG A 441 33.00 -60.48 19.70
N VAL A 442 32.83 -61.76 20.16
CA VAL A 442 33.40 -62.66 21.18
C VAL A 442 34.89 -62.39 21.38
N PRO A 443 35.39 -62.16 22.67
CA PRO A 443 36.85 -62.16 22.88
C PRO A 443 37.34 -63.49 23.47
N GLU A 444 38.32 -64.23 22.73
CA GLU A 444 39.34 -64.95 23.52
C GLU A 444 40.54 -65.27 22.63
N ARG A 445 41.76 -64.57 22.87
CA ARG A 445 43.21 -64.80 22.99
C ARG A 445 43.89 -64.50 21.64
#